data_AF-A0A1G8UJ56-F1
#
_entry.id   AF-A0A1G8UJ56-F1
#
_cell.length_a   1.000
_cell.length_b   1.000
_cell.length_c   1.000
_cell.angle_alpha   90.00
_cell.angle_beta   90.00
_cell.angle_gamma   90.00
#
_symmetry.space_group_name_H-M   'P 1'
#
loop_
_entity.id
_entity.type
_entity.pdbx_description
1 polymer ?
#
loop_
_entity_poly.entity_id
_entity_poly.type
_entity_poly.pdbx_seq_one_letter_code
_entity_poly.pdbx_strand_id
1 'polypeptide(L)'
;MIAILSTLFTYSFVIAIASIGGVLTFAFSYLIPAIALFNMATKAGHPYPWLAFIPFAQTYLEFTLPKKQFKVFFVDTDQRGLMAVITLLAANFGTGIIAGLNIIPVFGQMLDVALAFFLAAFNWRKMYDIHKTYGADEEKATIISVIGIFIPVVYSIFLLLEMNNEPDYGFGNYQTKETEGEYEEVTEEVTEETVEEVAE
;
A
#
# COMPACT_ATOMS: atom_id res chain seq x y z
N MET A 1 2.95 -51.62 -14.31
CA MET A 1 3.94 -50.75 -14.99
C MET A 1 3.28 -49.58 -15.73
N ILE A 2 2.33 -49.82 -16.63
CA ILE A 2 1.63 -48.76 -17.40
C ILE A 2 0.85 -47.78 -16.50
N ALA A 3 0.11 -48.27 -15.50
CA ALA A 3 -0.66 -47.41 -14.58
C ALA A 3 0.22 -46.51 -13.68
N ILE A 4 1.42 -46.98 -13.31
CA ILE A 4 2.37 -46.19 -12.51
C ILE A 4 2.96 -45.07 -13.37
N LEU A 5 3.30 -45.37 -14.62
CA LEU A 5 3.82 -44.39 -15.58
C LEU A 5 2.81 -43.27 -15.87
N SER A 6 1.52 -43.61 -16.04
CA SER A 6 0.47 -42.62 -16.26
C SER A 6 0.26 -41.71 -15.06
N THR A 7 0.28 -42.25 -13.82
CA THR A 7 0.16 -41.43 -12.61
C THR A 7 1.31 -40.45 -12.45
N LEU A 8 2.55 -40.89 -12.69
CA LEU A 8 3.73 -40.01 -12.62
C LEU A 8 3.68 -38.90 -13.66
N PHE A 9 3.24 -39.22 -14.89
CA PHE A 9 3.02 -38.22 -15.93
C PHE A 9 1.98 -37.18 -15.50
N THR A 10 0.83 -37.61 -14.98
CA THR A 10 -0.21 -36.70 -14.48
C THR A 10 0.31 -35.78 -13.35
N TYR A 11 1.03 -36.32 -12.36
CA TYR A 11 1.59 -35.48 -11.29
C TYR A 11 2.63 -34.48 -11.81
N SER A 12 3.54 -34.91 -12.70
CA SER A 12 4.53 -34.02 -13.30
C SER A 12 3.89 -32.90 -14.13
N PHE A 13 2.81 -33.21 -14.85
CA PHE A 13 2.05 -32.23 -15.63
C PHE A 13 1.31 -31.23 -14.74
N VAL A 14 0.68 -31.69 -13.66
CA VAL A 14 0.02 -30.80 -12.67
C VAL A 14 1.04 -29.88 -12.00
N ILE A 15 2.20 -30.40 -11.60
CA ILE A 15 3.28 -29.60 -11.00
C ILE A 15 3.83 -28.59 -12.02
N ALA A 16 4.00 -28.96 -13.29
CA ALA A 16 4.46 -28.06 -14.34
C ALA A 16 3.45 -26.92 -14.62
N ILE A 17 2.15 -27.22 -14.64
CA ILE A 17 1.11 -26.19 -14.77
C ILE A 17 1.10 -25.29 -13.54
N ALA A 18 1.18 -25.87 -12.33
CA ALA A 18 1.20 -25.11 -11.09
C ALA A 18 2.44 -24.21 -10.98
N SER A 19 3.60 -24.66 -11.44
CA SER A 19 4.83 -23.86 -11.43
C SER A 19 4.78 -22.73 -12.44
N ILE A 20 4.27 -22.97 -13.66
CA ILE A 20 4.04 -21.90 -14.66
C ILE A 20 3.05 -20.87 -14.12
N GLY A 21 1.93 -21.32 -13.55
CA GLY A 21 0.95 -20.44 -12.90
C GLY A 21 1.54 -19.66 -11.74
N GLY A 22 2.38 -20.28 -10.92
CA GLY A 22 3.09 -19.64 -9.81
C GLY A 22 4.06 -18.56 -10.28
N VAL A 23 4.84 -18.81 -11.34
CA VAL A 23 5.77 -17.83 -11.92
C VAL A 23 5.01 -16.64 -12.52
N LEU A 24 3.92 -16.88 -13.23
CA LEU A 24 3.08 -15.81 -13.75
C LEU A 24 2.47 -14.99 -12.61
N THR A 25 1.89 -15.65 -11.61
CA THR A 25 1.31 -14.96 -10.44
C THR A 25 2.36 -14.14 -9.70
N PHE A 26 3.58 -14.66 -9.56
CA PHE A 26 4.72 -13.94 -9.00
C PHE A 26 5.02 -12.70 -9.84
N ALA A 27 5.21 -12.81 -11.16
CA ALA A 27 5.49 -11.67 -12.02
C ALA A 27 4.38 -10.59 -11.95
N PHE A 28 3.10 -10.97 -12.01
CA PHE A 28 1.96 -10.06 -11.97
C PHE A 28 1.76 -9.40 -10.59
N SER A 29 2.03 -10.12 -9.50
CA SER A 29 1.83 -9.60 -8.15
C SER A 29 3.05 -8.82 -7.64
N TYR A 30 4.21 -8.98 -8.26
CA TYR A 30 5.47 -8.40 -7.78
C TYR A 30 6.06 -7.35 -8.72
N LEU A 31 6.30 -7.69 -9.99
CA LEU A 31 7.00 -6.79 -10.93
C LEU A 31 6.10 -5.63 -11.37
N ILE A 32 4.80 -5.89 -11.51
CA ILE A 32 3.85 -4.86 -11.91
C ILE A 32 3.75 -3.74 -10.86
N PRO A 33 3.49 -4.06 -9.56
CA PRO A 33 3.54 -3.05 -8.51
C PRO A 33 4.90 -2.37 -8.41
N ALA A 34 6.02 -3.09 -8.64
CA ALA A 34 7.36 -2.50 -8.59
C ALA A 34 7.51 -1.33 -9.55
N ILE A 35 7.06 -1.49 -10.80
CA ILE A 35 7.15 -0.45 -11.83
C ILE A 35 6.25 0.75 -11.46
N ALA A 36 5.02 0.47 -11.03
CA ALA A 36 4.07 1.52 -10.62
C ALA A 36 4.62 2.33 -9.43
N LEU A 37 5.05 1.64 -8.38
CA LEU A 37 5.62 2.23 -7.16
C LEU A 37 6.91 3.00 -7.46
N PHE A 38 7.75 2.53 -8.37
CA PHE A 38 8.97 3.24 -8.77
C PHE A 38 8.64 4.61 -9.39
N ASN A 39 7.67 4.65 -10.31
CA ASN A 39 7.24 5.89 -10.95
C ASN A 39 6.59 6.84 -9.95
N MET A 40 5.69 6.33 -9.11
CA MET A 40 5.06 7.06 -8.01
C MET A 40 6.10 7.67 -7.05
N ALA A 41 7.05 6.86 -6.59
CA ALA A 41 8.10 7.30 -5.68
C ALA A 41 9.04 8.35 -6.29
N THR A 42 9.33 8.24 -7.59
CA THR A 42 10.12 9.23 -8.33
C THR A 42 9.39 10.57 -8.40
N LYS A 43 8.09 10.57 -8.71
CA LYS A 43 7.25 11.78 -8.74
C LYS A 43 7.10 12.44 -7.37
N ALA A 44 6.97 11.62 -6.33
CA ALA A 44 6.92 12.07 -4.94
C ALA A 44 8.27 12.63 -4.43
N GLY A 45 9.36 12.46 -5.19
CA GLY A 45 10.70 12.87 -4.77
C GLY A 45 11.26 12.03 -3.63
N HIS A 46 10.86 10.76 -3.52
CA HIS A 46 11.35 9.87 -2.48
C HIS A 46 12.85 9.59 -2.68
N PRO A 47 13.70 9.57 -1.63
CA PRO A 47 15.16 9.42 -1.77
C PRO A 47 15.59 8.08 -2.37
N TYR A 48 14.76 7.05 -2.23
CA TYR A 48 15.09 5.68 -2.67
C TYR A 48 13.96 5.03 -3.49
N PRO A 49 13.63 5.50 -4.71
CA PRO A 49 12.55 4.93 -5.52
C PRO A 49 12.82 3.48 -5.95
N TRP A 50 14.10 3.14 -6.13
CA TRP A 50 14.58 1.82 -6.54
C TRP A 50 14.21 0.70 -5.56
N LEU A 51 13.88 1.02 -4.31
CA LEU A 51 13.39 0.04 -3.32
C LEU A 51 12.11 -0.68 -3.78
N ALA A 52 11.41 -0.15 -4.78
CA ALA A 52 10.24 -0.79 -5.37
C ALA A 52 10.56 -2.14 -6.03
N PHE A 53 11.83 -2.41 -6.37
CA PHE A 53 12.29 -3.67 -6.94
C PHE A 53 12.83 -4.67 -5.91
N ILE A 54 12.60 -4.44 -4.62
CA ILE A 54 12.91 -5.40 -3.55
C ILE A 54 11.59 -5.78 -2.86
N PRO A 55 11.21 -7.07 -2.77
CA PRO A 55 9.90 -7.47 -2.25
C PRO A 55 9.63 -6.93 -0.84
N PHE A 56 10.61 -7.02 0.04
CA PHE A 56 10.49 -6.52 1.41
C PHE A 56 10.46 -4.99 1.48
N ALA A 57 11.15 -4.30 0.56
CA ALA A 57 11.22 -2.84 0.58
C ALA A 57 10.04 -2.18 -0.17
N GLN A 58 9.28 -2.93 -0.98
CA GLN A 58 8.01 -2.45 -1.54
C GLN A 58 7.04 -2.07 -0.43
N THR A 59 6.87 -2.93 0.58
CA THR A 59 6.03 -2.60 1.74
C THR A 59 6.54 -1.34 2.44
N TYR A 60 7.87 -1.18 2.57
CA TYR A 60 8.44 0.04 3.14
C TYR A 60 8.04 1.29 2.35
N LEU A 61 8.21 1.27 1.03
CA LEU A 61 7.80 2.39 0.18
C LEU A 61 6.31 2.68 0.29
N GLU A 62 5.47 1.66 0.27
CA GLU A 62 4.02 1.83 0.37
C GLU A 62 3.60 2.53 1.67
N PHE A 63 4.29 2.27 2.77
CA PHE A 63 4.08 2.97 4.03
C PHE A 63 4.69 4.37 4.03
N THR A 64 5.87 4.58 3.45
CA THR A 64 6.54 5.90 3.52
C THR A 64 6.11 6.87 2.45
N LEU A 65 5.47 6.39 1.38
CA LEU A 65 4.99 7.24 0.30
C LEU A 65 4.00 8.24 0.87
N PRO A 66 2.79 7.85 1.35
CA PRO A 66 1.85 8.82 1.90
C PRO A 66 2.47 9.56 3.08
N LYS A 67 2.72 10.88 2.95
CA LYS A 67 3.30 11.72 4.01
C LYS A 67 2.29 12.13 5.09
N LYS A 68 1.16 11.43 5.19
CA LYS A 68 0.08 11.67 6.15
C LYS A 68 0.27 10.80 7.39
N GLN A 69 -0.24 11.23 8.54
CA GLN A 69 -0.17 10.43 9.77
C GLN A 69 -0.79 9.04 9.55
N PHE A 70 -0.13 7.98 10.02
CA PHE A 70 -0.67 6.64 9.94
C PHE A 70 -1.63 6.43 11.10
N LYS A 71 -2.91 6.32 10.77
CA LYS A 71 -4.00 6.15 11.72
C LYS A 71 -4.76 4.86 11.45
N VAL A 72 -4.61 3.89 12.35
CA VAL A 72 -5.28 2.59 12.27
C VAL A 72 -5.77 2.18 13.65
N PHE A 73 -7.09 2.10 13.82
CA PHE A 73 -7.74 1.65 15.06
C PHE A 73 -7.15 2.33 16.32
N PHE A 74 -6.21 1.64 17.00
CA PHE A 74 -5.57 2.05 18.26
C PHE A 74 -4.14 2.56 18.08
N VAL A 75 -3.66 2.69 16.85
CA VAL A 75 -2.30 3.06 16.50
C VAL A 75 -2.35 4.34 15.69
N ASP A 76 -1.97 5.44 16.34
CA ASP A 76 -1.70 6.74 15.72
C ASP A 76 -0.19 6.96 15.76
N THR A 77 0.45 7.05 14.59
CA THR A 77 1.89 7.32 14.51
C THR A 77 2.27 8.16 13.30
N ASP A 78 3.26 9.03 13.52
CA ASP A 78 3.94 9.74 12.43
C ASP A 78 5.04 8.88 11.79
N GLN A 79 5.52 7.86 12.50
CA GLN A 79 6.65 7.03 12.06
C GLN A 79 6.21 5.88 11.15
N ARG A 80 5.75 6.20 9.93
CA ARG A 80 5.26 5.18 8.97
C ARG A 80 6.33 4.15 8.60
N GLY A 81 7.60 4.55 8.54
CA GLY A 81 8.70 3.64 8.28
C GLY A 81 8.86 2.55 9.34
N LEU A 82 8.56 2.85 10.61
CA LEU A 82 8.55 1.86 11.68
C LEU A 82 7.38 0.89 11.52
N MET A 83 6.20 1.38 11.12
CA MET A 83 5.04 0.53 10.85
C MET A 83 5.27 -0.42 9.68
N ALA A 84 6.03 -0.01 8.66
CA ALA A 84 6.48 -0.92 7.62
C ALA A 84 7.32 -2.07 8.19
N VAL A 85 8.30 -1.77 9.04
CA VAL A 85 9.17 -2.78 9.66
C VAL A 85 8.36 -3.73 10.54
N ILE A 86 7.45 -3.20 11.38
CA ILE A 86 6.56 -4.03 12.20
C ILE A 86 5.70 -4.94 11.30
N THR A 87 5.11 -4.39 10.24
CA THR A 87 4.27 -5.17 9.32
C THR A 87 5.05 -6.28 8.63
N LEU A 88 6.28 -6.00 8.19
CA LEU A 88 7.17 -6.99 7.57
C LEU A 88 7.56 -8.10 8.55
N LEU A 89 7.91 -7.74 9.78
CA LEU A 89 8.26 -8.71 10.81
C LEU A 89 7.06 -9.58 11.18
N ALA A 90 5.90 -8.96 11.37
CA ALA A 90 4.64 -9.65 11.67
C ALA A 90 4.23 -10.60 10.53
N ALA A 91 4.35 -10.18 9.27
CA ALA A 91 3.96 -10.99 8.11
C ALA A 91 4.87 -12.20 7.89
N ASN A 92 6.18 -12.06 8.13
CA ASN A 92 7.15 -13.13 7.84
C ASN A 92 7.46 -14.03 9.04
N PHE A 93 7.41 -13.48 10.26
CA PHE A 93 7.82 -14.18 11.47
C PHE A 93 6.71 -14.30 12.52
N GLY A 94 5.58 -13.60 12.36
CA GLY A 94 4.53 -13.58 13.38
C GLY A 94 3.98 -14.96 13.70
N THR A 95 3.66 -15.77 12.69
CA THR A 95 3.21 -17.16 12.87
C THR A 95 4.29 -18.04 13.50
N GLY A 96 5.56 -17.86 13.12
CA GLY A 96 6.68 -18.61 13.72
C GLY A 96 6.87 -18.30 15.21
N ILE A 97 6.72 -17.02 15.59
CA ILE A 97 6.77 -16.57 16.98
C ILE A 97 5.59 -17.17 17.77
N ILE A 98 4.37 -17.12 17.22
CA ILE A 98 3.17 -17.67 17.86
C ILE A 98 3.29 -19.19 18.03
N ALA A 99 3.74 -19.91 17.00
CA ALA A 99 3.96 -21.34 17.06
C ALA A 99 5.00 -21.72 18.13
N GLY A 100 6.09 -20.95 18.26
CA GLY A 100 7.11 -21.15 19.29
C GLY A 100 6.62 -20.90 20.72
N LEU A 101 5.57 -20.11 20.90
CA LEU A 101 4.95 -19.77 22.19
C LEU A 101 3.73 -20.67 22.53
N ASN A 102 3.36 -21.60 21.64
CA ASN A 102 2.10 -22.34 21.72
C ASN A 102 2.10 -23.47 22.76
N ILE A 103 2.18 -23.11 24.05
CA ILE A 103 2.08 -24.02 25.20
C ILE A 103 0.61 -24.47 25.41
N ILE A 104 -0.37 -23.63 25.00
CA ILE A 104 -1.81 -23.92 25.08
C ILE A 104 -2.42 -23.72 23.68
N PRO A 105 -2.85 -24.80 22.99
CA PRO A 105 -3.27 -24.77 21.59
C PRO A 105 -4.32 -23.71 21.22
N VAL A 106 -5.30 -23.50 22.10
CA VAL A 106 -6.38 -22.51 21.88
C VAL A 106 -5.85 -21.07 21.90
N PHE A 107 -4.92 -20.76 22.80
CA PHE A 107 -4.33 -19.41 22.85
C PHE A 107 -3.48 -19.12 21.62
N GLY A 108 -2.72 -20.11 21.13
CA GLY A 108 -1.97 -19.95 19.87
C GLY A 108 -2.88 -19.63 18.68
N GLN A 109 -3.99 -20.37 18.53
CA GLN A 109 -4.95 -20.11 17.46
C GLN A 109 -5.61 -18.72 17.55
N MET A 110 -5.94 -18.26 18.77
CA MET A 110 -6.48 -16.91 18.96
C MET A 110 -5.47 -15.82 18.55
N LEU A 111 -4.18 -16.02 18.86
CA LEU A 111 -3.12 -15.09 18.46
C LEU A 111 -2.91 -15.09 16.94
N ASP A 112 -2.97 -16.25 16.28
CA ASP A 112 -2.87 -16.34 14.81
C ASP A 112 -4.01 -15.58 14.13
N VAL A 113 -5.22 -15.74 14.64
CA VAL A 113 -6.39 -14.99 14.15
C VAL A 113 -6.19 -13.48 14.39
N ALA A 114 -5.73 -13.07 15.58
CA ALA A 114 -5.46 -11.67 15.88
C ALA A 114 -4.37 -11.07 14.98
N LEU A 115 -3.31 -11.84 14.68
CA LEU A 115 -2.26 -11.45 13.75
C LEU A 115 -2.81 -11.26 12.32
N ALA A 116 -3.68 -12.16 11.86
CA ALA A 116 -4.31 -12.02 10.55
C ALA A 116 -5.17 -10.73 10.46
N PHE A 117 -5.95 -10.42 11.50
CA PHE A 117 -6.70 -9.17 11.58
C PHE A 117 -5.79 -7.94 11.59
N PHE A 118 -4.71 -7.99 12.37
CA PHE A 118 -3.69 -6.93 12.43
C PHE A 118 -3.08 -6.67 11.04
N LEU A 119 -2.62 -7.72 10.36
CA LEU A 119 -2.01 -7.60 9.03
C LEU A 119 -3.01 -7.11 7.97
N ALA A 120 -4.27 -7.56 8.03
CA ALA A 120 -5.31 -7.10 7.13
C ALA A 120 -5.60 -5.61 7.34
N ALA A 121 -5.74 -5.15 8.58
CA ALA A 121 -5.98 -3.76 8.93
C ALA A 121 -4.84 -2.83 8.46
N PHE A 122 -3.59 -3.24 8.69
CA PHE A 122 -2.43 -2.46 8.32
C PHE A 122 -2.25 -2.40 6.80
N ASN A 123 -2.43 -3.52 6.10
CA ASN A 123 -2.40 -3.54 4.64
C ASN A 123 -3.53 -2.73 4.03
N TRP A 124 -4.74 -2.82 4.58
CA TRP A 124 -5.87 -2.00 4.15
C TRP A 124 -5.55 -0.52 4.23
N ARG A 125 -5.10 -0.04 5.39
CA ARG A 125 -4.80 1.38 5.60
C ARG A 125 -3.69 1.85 4.68
N LYS A 126 -2.61 1.08 4.59
CA LYS A 126 -1.49 1.35 3.69
C LYS A 126 -1.97 1.55 2.25
N MET A 127 -2.80 0.63 1.73
CA MET A 127 -3.37 0.74 0.38
C MET A 127 -4.26 1.97 0.25
N TYR A 128 -5.17 2.20 1.21
CA TYR A 128 -6.06 3.36 1.23
C TYR A 128 -5.29 4.69 1.13
N ASP A 129 -4.24 4.85 1.95
CA ASP A 129 -3.48 6.09 1.99
C ASP A 129 -2.69 6.35 0.71
N ILE A 130 -2.24 5.30 0.00
CA ILE A 130 -1.61 5.45 -1.32
C ILE A 130 -2.62 5.95 -2.33
N HIS A 131 -3.76 5.28 -2.48
CA HIS A 131 -4.78 5.67 -3.46
C HIS A 131 -5.25 7.11 -3.22
N LYS A 132 -5.49 7.48 -1.95
CA LYS A 132 -5.86 8.85 -1.58
C LYS A 132 -4.75 9.87 -1.91
N THR A 133 -3.49 9.47 -1.88
CA THR A 133 -2.36 10.35 -2.20
C THR A 133 -2.19 10.59 -3.70
N TYR A 134 -2.55 9.62 -4.54
CA TYR A 134 -2.41 9.71 -6.00
C TYR A 134 -3.75 10.04 -6.69
N GLY A 135 -4.61 10.81 -6.01
CA GLY A 135 -5.79 11.43 -6.61
C GLY A 135 -7.05 10.57 -6.70
N ALA A 136 -7.13 9.44 -5.99
CA ALA A 136 -8.40 8.72 -5.87
C ALA A 136 -9.36 9.42 -4.89
N ASP A 137 -10.62 9.59 -5.29
CA ASP A 137 -11.70 10.04 -4.40
C ASP A 137 -11.79 9.13 -3.15
N GLU A 138 -12.24 9.68 -2.01
CA GLU A 138 -12.28 8.92 -0.74
C GLU A 138 -13.06 7.60 -0.83
N GLU A 139 -14.17 7.62 -1.58
CA GLU A 139 -14.99 6.43 -1.81
C GLU A 139 -14.25 5.40 -2.67
N LYS A 140 -13.60 5.84 -3.76
CA LYS A 140 -12.83 4.98 -4.66
C LYS A 140 -11.63 4.37 -3.94
N ALA A 141 -10.87 5.16 -3.19
CA ALA A 141 -9.72 4.68 -2.40
C ALA A 141 -10.15 3.62 -1.37
N THR A 142 -11.30 3.80 -0.74
CA THR A 142 -11.86 2.82 0.21
C THR A 142 -12.22 1.52 -0.49
N ILE A 143 -12.96 1.58 -1.61
CA ILE A 143 -13.37 0.40 -2.36
C ILE A 143 -12.17 -0.38 -2.88
N ILE A 144 -11.21 0.31 -3.50
CA ILE A 144 -10.01 -0.31 -4.08
C ILE A 144 -9.18 -0.98 -2.97
N SER A 145 -8.97 -0.32 -1.84
CA SER A 145 -8.19 -0.87 -0.72
C SER A 145 -8.87 -2.09 -0.08
N VAL A 146 -10.19 -2.09 0.07
CA VAL A 146 -10.92 -3.25 0.61
C VAL A 146 -10.86 -4.43 -0.36
N ILE A 147 -11.09 -4.22 -1.65
CA ILE A 147 -11.01 -5.27 -2.67
C ILE A 147 -9.58 -5.80 -2.80
N GLY A 148 -8.58 -4.92 -2.70
CA GLY A 148 -7.16 -5.24 -2.80
C GLY A 148 -6.66 -6.21 -1.74
N ILE A 149 -7.29 -6.25 -0.56
CA ILE A 149 -6.99 -7.24 0.49
C ILE A 149 -7.35 -8.66 0.02
N PHE A 150 -8.50 -8.81 -0.62
CA PHE A 150 -9.00 -10.12 -1.07
C PHE A 150 -8.42 -10.54 -2.41
N ILE A 151 -8.10 -9.57 -3.27
CA ILE A 151 -7.61 -9.79 -4.63
C ILE A 151 -6.37 -8.91 -4.86
N PRO A 152 -5.16 -9.40 -4.49
CA PRO A 152 -3.92 -8.62 -4.60
C PRO A 152 -3.62 -8.13 -6.03
N VAL A 153 -4.03 -8.90 -7.04
CA VAL A 153 -3.86 -8.54 -8.45
C VAL A 153 -4.63 -7.28 -8.82
N VAL A 154 -5.80 -7.05 -8.22
CA VAL A 154 -6.61 -5.84 -8.47
C VAL A 154 -5.87 -4.61 -7.97
N TYR A 155 -5.27 -4.69 -6.78
CA TYR A 155 -4.44 -3.61 -6.24
C TYR A 155 -3.27 -3.26 -7.19
N SER A 156 -2.56 -4.27 -7.71
CA SER A 156 -1.48 -4.07 -8.68
C SER A 156 -1.93 -3.31 -9.94
N ILE A 157 -3.13 -3.63 -10.45
CA ILE A 157 -3.69 -2.97 -11.63
C ILE A 157 -4.03 -1.52 -11.32
N PHE A 158 -4.64 -1.23 -10.17
CA PHE A 158 -4.96 0.15 -9.79
C PHE A 158 -3.72 1.00 -9.58
N LEU A 159 -2.66 0.45 -8.98
CA LEU A 159 -1.37 1.14 -8.90
C LEU A 159 -0.82 1.51 -10.29
N LEU A 160 -0.95 0.64 -11.30
CA LEU A 160 -0.56 1.00 -12.67
C LEU A 160 -1.40 2.13 -13.26
N LEU A 161 -2.70 2.16 -12.99
CA LEU A 161 -3.56 3.23 -13.50
C LEU A 161 -3.21 4.58 -12.85
N GLU A 162 -2.87 4.55 -11.56
CA GLU A 162 -2.57 5.76 -10.78
C GLU A 162 -1.10 6.19 -10.87
N MET A 163 -0.19 5.37 -11.42
CA MET A 163 1.23 5.74 -11.52
C MET A 163 1.46 7.02 -12.34
N ASN A 164 0.50 7.35 -13.21
CA ASN A 164 0.52 8.54 -14.03
C ASN A 164 0.03 9.79 -13.30
N ASN A 165 -0.68 9.63 -12.18
CA ASN A 165 -1.16 10.75 -11.37
C ASN A 165 -0.02 11.40 -10.60
N GLU A 166 -0.21 12.66 -10.24
CA GLU A 166 0.70 13.38 -9.36
C GLU A 166 0.30 13.17 -7.90
N PRO A 167 1.25 12.93 -7.00
CA PRO A 167 0.96 12.81 -5.58
C PRO A 167 0.51 14.16 -5.00
N ASP A 168 -0.35 14.15 -3.99
CA ASP A 168 -0.83 15.33 -3.23
C ASP A 168 0.31 16.25 -2.71
N TYR A 169 1.55 15.81 -2.76
CA TYR A 169 2.78 16.52 -2.41
C TYR A 169 3.90 16.03 -3.34
N GLY A 170 4.91 16.84 -3.64
CA GLY A 170 6.04 16.42 -4.49
C GLY A 170 6.38 17.44 -5.57
N PHE A 171 7.40 17.15 -6.38
CA PHE A 171 8.03 18.14 -7.27
C PHE A 171 7.07 18.80 -8.29
N GLY A 172 5.98 18.13 -8.68
CA GLY A 172 4.95 18.70 -9.56
C GLY A 172 3.92 19.60 -8.86
N ASN A 173 3.73 19.45 -7.55
CA ASN A 173 2.64 20.09 -6.79
C ASN A 173 3.07 21.18 -5.79
N TYR A 174 4.36 21.53 -5.70
CA TYR A 174 4.79 22.72 -4.94
C TYR A 174 4.33 24.01 -5.61
N GLN A 175 4.22 24.02 -6.95
CA GLN A 175 3.88 25.23 -7.69
C GLN A 175 2.38 25.55 -7.66
N THR A 176 1.50 24.55 -7.49
CA THR A 176 0.03 24.69 -7.56
C THR A 176 -0.62 24.99 -6.19
N LYS A 177 -0.06 24.49 -5.09
CA LYS A 177 -0.63 24.72 -3.75
C LYS A 177 -0.20 26.03 -3.10
N GLU A 178 1.00 26.53 -3.40
CA GLU A 178 1.39 27.89 -2.99
C GLU A 178 0.55 28.94 -3.73
N THR A 179 0.27 28.72 -5.02
CA THR A 179 -0.60 29.63 -5.77
C THR A 179 -2.05 29.58 -5.26
N GLU A 180 -2.65 28.41 -5.05
CA GLU A 180 -4.01 28.32 -4.47
C GLU A 180 -4.12 28.96 -3.08
N GLY A 181 -3.13 28.78 -2.21
CA GLY A 181 -3.10 29.44 -0.89
C GLY A 181 -2.89 30.95 -0.97
N GLU A 182 -2.06 31.42 -1.90
CA GLU A 182 -1.81 32.85 -2.14
C GLU A 182 -3.06 33.52 -2.74
N TYR A 183 -3.86 32.83 -3.57
CA TYR A 183 -5.14 33.36 -4.05
C TYR A 183 -6.22 33.40 -2.97
N GLU A 184 -6.32 32.38 -2.10
CA GLU A 184 -7.26 32.37 -0.97
C GLU A 184 -6.94 33.50 0.03
N GLU A 185 -5.68 33.65 0.43
CA GLU A 185 -5.23 34.68 1.37
C GLU A 185 -5.44 36.10 0.81
N VAL A 186 -5.12 36.33 -0.48
CA VAL A 186 -5.38 37.62 -1.14
C VAL A 186 -6.88 37.89 -1.27
N THR A 187 -7.72 36.88 -1.48
CA THR A 187 -9.18 37.10 -1.52
C THR A 187 -9.79 37.43 -0.15
N GLU A 188 -9.27 36.86 0.94
CA GLU A 188 -9.69 37.21 2.30
C GLU A 188 -9.22 38.64 2.67
N GLU A 189 -7.99 39.00 2.36
CA GLU A 189 -7.44 40.34 2.65
C GLU A 189 -8.19 41.44 1.86
N VAL A 190 -8.48 41.22 0.58
CA VAL A 190 -9.25 42.16 -0.26
C VAL A 190 -10.71 42.27 0.20
N THR A 191 -11.30 41.21 0.75
CA THR A 191 -12.67 41.27 1.28
C THR A 191 -12.74 41.99 2.63
N GLU A 192 -11.72 41.93 3.48
CA GLU A 192 -11.68 42.73 4.70
C GLU A 192 -11.46 44.22 4.41
N GLU A 193 -10.51 44.56 3.52
CA GLU A 193 -10.20 45.96 3.16
C GLU A 193 -11.40 46.67 2.50
N THR A 194 -12.12 45.99 1.60
CA THR A 194 -13.32 46.55 0.95
C THR A 194 -14.52 46.69 1.89
N VAL A 195 -14.60 45.91 2.96
CA VAL A 195 -15.66 46.06 3.98
C VAL A 195 -15.36 47.24 4.91
N GLU A 196 -14.09 47.53 5.17
CA GLU A 196 -13.67 48.67 5.99
C GLU A 196 -13.85 50.02 5.25
N GLU A 197 -13.55 50.08 3.94
CA GLU A 197 -13.73 51.30 3.13
C GLU A 197 -15.22 51.69 2.93
N VAL A 198 -16.15 50.73 3.01
CA VAL A 198 -17.60 50.98 2.87
C VAL A 198 -18.25 51.39 4.22
N ALA A 199 -17.53 51.24 5.33
CA ALA A 199 -18.01 51.52 6.68
C ALA A 199 -17.66 52.94 7.21
N GLU A 200 -16.84 53.71 6.49
CA GLU A 200 -16.56 55.15 6.74
C GLU A 200 -17.46 56.09 5.92
#